data_AF-A0A1J3JJB6-F1
#
_entry.id   AF-A0A1J3JJB6-F1
#
_cell.length_a   1.000
_cell.length_b   1.000
_cell.length_c   1.000
_cell.angle_alpha   90.00
_cell.angle_beta   90.00
_cell.angle_gamma   90.00
#
_symmetry.space_group_name_H-M   'P 1'
#
loop_
_entity.id
_entity.type
_entity.pdbx_description
1 polymer ?
#
loop_
_entity_poly.entity_id
_entity_poly.type
_entity_poly.pdbx_seq_one_letter_code
_entity_poly.pdbx_strand_id
1 'polypeptide(L)'
;KEEKKQTVFVKTSRNMANSKYEYVKSFELEDEVMLPNLMVVRIDGRDFSRFSQVHEFEKPNDEAALSLMNSCSAAVLEEFPDVIFAYGYSDEYSFVFKKTSRFYQRRAS
;
A
#
# COMPACT_ATOMS: atom_id res chain seq x y z
N LYS A 1 -21.28 -18.54 -67.85
CA LYS A 1 -21.86 -18.61 -66.49
C LYS A 1 -20.75 -19.10 -65.58
N GLU A 2 -20.11 -18.22 -64.84
CA GLU A 2 -19.13 -18.61 -63.84
C GLU A 2 -19.28 -17.65 -62.66
N GLU A 3 -19.95 -18.13 -61.61
CA GLU A 3 -20.19 -17.41 -60.36
C GLU A 3 -18.88 -17.29 -59.60
N LYS A 4 -18.39 -16.05 -59.44
CA LYS A 4 -17.34 -15.75 -58.47
C LYS A 4 -17.95 -15.79 -57.07
N LYS A 5 -17.71 -16.88 -56.34
CA LYS A 5 -18.01 -16.97 -54.90
C LYS A 5 -17.15 -15.96 -54.14
N GLN A 6 -17.81 -14.98 -53.53
CA GLN A 6 -17.18 -13.99 -52.67
C GLN A 6 -17.05 -14.58 -51.26
N THR A 7 -15.83 -14.89 -50.85
CA THR A 7 -15.54 -15.42 -49.52
C THR A 7 -15.60 -14.30 -48.49
N VAL A 8 -16.65 -14.29 -47.67
CA VAL A 8 -16.80 -13.35 -46.55
C VAL A 8 -16.02 -13.89 -45.36
N PHE A 9 -14.91 -13.22 -45.00
CA PHE A 9 -14.19 -13.49 -43.76
C PHE A 9 -14.96 -12.89 -42.57
N VAL A 10 -15.70 -13.73 -41.85
CA VAL A 10 -16.29 -13.34 -40.56
C VAL A 10 -15.17 -13.31 -39.52
N LYS A 11 -14.72 -12.11 -39.13
CA LYS A 11 -13.87 -11.94 -37.94
C LYS A 11 -14.70 -12.30 -36.71
N THR A 12 -14.62 -13.54 -36.25
CA THR A 12 -15.11 -13.91 -34.93
C THR A 12 -14.24 -13.20 -33.90
N SER A 13 -14.77 -12.15 -33.24
CA SER A 13 -14.12 -11.55 -32.09
C SER A 13 -14.02 -12.62 -31.00
N ARG A 14 -12.81 -13.14 -30.77
CA ARG A 14 -12.55 -14.00 -29.62
C ARG A 14 -12.74 -13.14 -28.38
N ASN A 15 -13.87 -13.30 -27.68
CA ASN A 15 -14.01 -12.74 -26.33
C ASN A 15 -12.94 -13.39 -25.45
N MET A 16 -11.97 -12.59 -25.03
CA MET A 16 -10.94 -13.00 -24.08
C MET A 16 -11.61 -13.45 -22.78
N ALA A 17 -11.12 -14.54 -22.19
CA ALA A 17 -11.61 -14.98 -20.88
C ALA A 17 -11.45 -13.83 -19.86
N ASN A 18 -12.44 -13.69 -18.96
CA ASN A 18 -12.58 -12.62 -17.95
C ASN A 18 -12.97 -11.20 -18.43
N SER A 19 -13.09 -10.91 -19.74
CA SER A 19 -13.56 -9.59 -20.20
C SER A 19 -14.99 -9.26 -19.75
N LYS A 20 -15.83 -10.29 -19.54
CA LYS A 20 -17.20 -10.15 -19.01
C LYS A 20 -17.25 -9.42 -17.65
N TYR A 21 -16.20 -9.55 -16.84
CA TYR A 21 -16.15 -9.01 -15.48
C TYR A 21 -15.13 -7.87 -15.33
N GLU A 22 -14.44 -7.46 -16.40
CA GLU A 22 -13.39 -6.43 -16.33
C GLU A 22 -13.90 -5.07 -15.82
N TYR A 23 -15.18 -4.78 -16.05
CA TYR A 23 -15.84 -3.56 -15.56
C TYR A 23 -15.76 -3.40 -14.03
N VAL A 24 -15.52 -4.48 -13.26
CA VAL A 24 -15.38 -4.36 -11.79
C VAL A 24 -14.17 -3.51 -11.39
N LYS A 25 -13.14 -3.42 -12.25
CA LYS A 25 -11.97 -2.58 -12.00
C LYS A 25 -12.30 -1.08 -11.99
N SER A 26 -13.34 -0.65 -12.70
CA SER A 26 -13.72 0.77 -12.72
C SER A 26 -14.36 1.24 -11.40
N PHE A 27 -14.61 0.33 -10.45
CA PHE A 27 -15.06 0.68 -9.10
C PHE A 27 -13.90 0.85 -8.12
N GLU A 28 -12.65 0.58 -8.52
CA GLU A 28 -11.49 0.93 -7.70
C GLU A 28 -11.39 2.45 -7.57
N LEU A 29 -11.09 2.93 -6.37
CA LEU A 29 -10.90 4.36 -6.12
C LEU A 29 -9.47 4.75 -6.52
N GLU A 30 -9.35 5.80 -7.32
CA GLU A 30 -8.07 6.48 -7.51
C GLU A 30 -7.77 7.34 -6.27
N ASP A 31 -6.73 6.95 -5.54
CA ASP A 31 -6.37 7.48 -4.22
C ASP A 31 -4.97 8.13 -4.22
N GLU A 32 -4.61 8.77 -5.33
CA GLU A 32 -3.34 9.47 -5.46
C GLU A 32 -3.26 10.70 -4.55
N VAL A 33 -2.22 10.78 -3.74
CA VAL A 33 -1.90 11.96 -2.92
C VAL A 33 -1.33 13.07 -3.80
N MET A 34 -2.09 14.17 -3.94
CA MET A 34 -1.73 15.32 -4.77
C MET A 34 -0.33 15.88 -4.47
N LEU A 35 0.43 16.21 -5.51
CA LEU A 35 1.67 16.98 -5.39
C LEU A 35 1.40 18.46 -5.08
N PRO A 36 2.29 19.16 -4.34
CA PRO A 36 3.58 18.72 -3.80
C PRO A 36 3.52 18.28 -2.32
N ASN A 37 2.41 17.70 -1.87
CA ASN A 37 2.19 17.40 -0.46
C ASN A 37 3.12 16.30 0.07
N LEU A 38 3.44 16.40 1.37
CA LEU A 38 4.12 15.34 2.11
C LEU A 38 3.16 14.17 2.33
N MET A 39 3.69 12.96 2.22
CA MET A 39 2.98 11.75 2.64
C MET A 39 3.55 11.32 3.98
N VAL A 40 2.67 11.12 4.96
CA VAL A 40 3.02 10.62 6.29
C VAL A 40 2.16 9.40 6.56
N VAL A 41 2.81 8.26 6.79
CA VAL A 41 2.14 7.01 7.17
C VAL A 41 2.32 6.83 8.66
N ARG A 42 1.22 6.85 9.42
CA ARG A 42 1.24 6.56 10.85
C ARG A 42 0.67 5.17 11.11
N ILE A 43 1.43 4.35 11.81
CA ILE A 43 1.06 3.02 12.26
C ILE A 43 0.89 3.10 13.78
N ASP A 44 -0.19 2.53 14.29
CA ASP A 44 -0.58 2.55 15.70
C ASP A 44 -0.95 1.13 16.16
N GLY A 45 -0.54 0.77 17.37
CA GLY A 45 -0.78 -0.52 17.98
C GLY A 45 -2.27 -0.76 18.27
N ARG A 46 -2.92 -1.63 17.49
CA ARG A 46 -4.31 -1.97 17.75
C ARG A 46 -4.48 -2.68 19.10
N ASP A 47 -5.29 -2.09 19.98
CA ASP A 47 -5.60 -2.63 21.32
C ASP A 47 -4.33 -2.90 22.15
N PHE A 48 -3.35 -2.00 22.03
CA PHE A 48 -2.04 -2.18 22.66
C PHE A 48 -2.08 -2.19 24.19
N SER A 49 -3.12 -1.59 24.78
CA SER A 49 -3.38 -1.70 26.22
C SER A 49 -3.54 -3.17 26.64
N ARG A 50 -4.39 -3.94 25.94
CA ARG A 50 -4.59 -5.37 26.21
C ARG A 50 -3.34 -6.16 25.85
N PHE A 51 -2.71 -5.87 24.71
CA PHE A 51 -1.47 -6.53 24.29
C PHE A 51 -0.38 -6.41 25.36
N SER A 52 -0.15 -5.19 25.87
CA SER A 52 0.85 -4.94 26.91
C SER A 52 0.54 -5.63 28.24
N GLN A 53 -0.73 -5.87 28.56
CA GLN A 53 -1.12 -6.61 29.75
C GLN A 53 -0.89 -8.12 29.59
N VAL A 54 -1.27 -8.68 28.44
CA VAL A 54 -1.10 -10.11 28.13
C VAL A 54 0.38 -10.49 28.06
N HIS A 55 1.23 -9.57 27.58
CA HIS A 55 2.67 -9.77 27.48
C HIS A 55 3.45 -9.20 28.68
N GLU A 56 2.76 -8.79 29.74
CA GLU A 56 3.35 -8.38 31.02
C GLU A 56 4.41 -7.27 30.90
N PHE A 57 4.14 -6.27 30.05
CA PHE A 57 5.07 -5.17 29.81
C PHE A 57 5.38 -4.38 31.08
N GLU A 58 6.65 -4.01 31.25
CA GLU A 58 7.08 -3.12 32.32
C GLU A 58 6.40 -1.75 32.22
N LYS A 59 6.03 -1.18 33.37
CA LYS A 59 5.36 0.12 33.47
C LYS A 59 6.25 1.12 34.22
N PRO A 60 6.31 2.40 33.80
CA PRO A 60 5.49 3.00 32.75
C PRO A 60 5.93 2.65 31.32
N ASN A 61 7.18 2.23 31.13
CA ASN A 61 7.76 1.94 29.82
C ASN A 61 8.49 0.61 29.85
N ASP A 62 8.34 -0.17 28.78
CA ASP A 62 9.05 -1.43 28.56
C ASP A 62 10.14 -1.22 27.51
N GLU A 63 11.40 -1.30 27.92
CA GLU A 63 12.54 -1.02 27.04
C GLU A 63 12.68 -2.05 25.91
N ALA A 64 12.35 -3.32 26.16
CA ALA A 64 12.46 -4.38 25.17
C ALA A 64 11.42 -4.18 24.06
N ALA A 65 10.18 -3.85 24.42
CA ALA A 65 9.13 -3.53 23.47
C ALA A 65 9.46 -2.29 22.62
N LEU A 66 9.96 -1.23 23.24
CA LEU A 66 10.38 -0.02 22.53
C LEU A 66 11.57 -0.29 21.60
N SER A 67 12.54 -1.08 22.05
CA SER A 67 13.69 -1.48 21.22
C SER A 67 13.26 -2.33 20.02
N LEU A 68 12.28 -3.21 20.21
CA LEU A 68 11.67 -3.97 19.11
C LEU A 68 10.99 -3.04 18.10
N MET A 69 10.18 -2.08 18.55
CA MET A 69 9.53 -1.10 17.68
C MET A 69 10.55 -0.26 16.90
N ASN A 70 11.64 0.16 17.55
CA ASN A 70 12.74 0.88 16.90
C ASN A 70 13.44 0.01 15.84
N SER A 71 13.65 -1.28 16.14
CA SER A 71 14.25 -2.23 15.20
C SER A 71 13.35 -2.46 13.98
N CYS A 72 12.03 -2.56 14.18
CA CYS A 72 11.07 -2.62 13.09
C CYS A 72 11.10 -1.35 12.23
N SER A 73 11.15 -0.18 12.87
CA SER A 73 11.23 1.11 12.17
C SER A 73 12.52 1.25 11.35
N ALA A 74 13.67 0.82 11.89
CA ALA A 74 14.94 0.78 11.16
C ALA A 74 14.84 -0.11 9.91
N ALA A 75 14.26 -1.30 10.03
CA ALA A 75 14.04 -2.19 8.88
C ALA A 75 13.13 -1.55 7.80
N VAL A 76 12.09 -0.80 8.20
CA VAL A 76 11.24 -0.05 7.25
C VAL A 76 12.03 1.03 6.52
N LEU A 77 12.90 1.77 7.23
CA LEU A 77 13.75 2.79 6.61
C LEU A 77 14.77 2.18 5.63
N GLU A 78 15.29 0.98 5.92
CA GLU A 78 16.19 0.25 5.02
C GLU A 78 15.48 -0.27 3.76
N GLU A 79 14.27 -0.82 3.92
CA GLU A 79 13.49 -1.40 2.81
C GLU A 79 12.89 -0.32 1.90
N PHE A 80 12.55 0.86 2.43
CA PHE A 80 11.89 1.94 1.69
C PHE A 80 12.73 3.22 1.67
N PRO A 81 13.68 3.37 0.72
CA PRO A 81 14.61 4.52 0.65
C PRO A 81 13.96 5.89 0.43
N ASP A 82 12.67 5.93 0.11
CA ASP A 82 11.90 7.15 -0.05
C ASP A 82 11.31 7.68 1.25
N VAL A 83 11.29 6.86 2.31
CA VAL A 83 11.06 7.30 3.67
C VAL A 83 12.35 7.96 4.17
N ILE A 84 12.26 9.23 4.55
CA ILE A 84 13.42 10.06 4.95
C ILE A 84 13.50 10.33 6.43
N PHE A 85 12.41 10.07 7.15
CA PHE A 85 12.33 10.33 8.57
C PHE A 85 11.29 9.41 9.19
N ALA A 86 11.62 8.86 10.36
CA ALA A 86 10.68 8.13 11.18
C ALA A 86 10.70 8.69 12.61
N TYR A 87 9.54 8.73 13.25
CA TYR A 87 9.38 9.12 14.65
C TYR A 87 8.45 8.15 15.34
N GLY A 88 8.88 7.60 16.48
CA GLY A 88 8.09 6.68 17.28
C GLY A 88 7.85 7.21 18.69
N TYR A 89 6.67 6.92 19.22
CA TYR A 89 6.30 7.22 20.60
C TYR A 89 5.31 6.17 21.10
N SER A 90 5.53 5.61 22.30
CA SER A 90 4.70 4.52 22.83
C SER A 90 4.61 3.35 21.84
N ASP A 91 3.43 3.13 21.27
CA ASP A 91 3.03 2.06 20.37
C ASP A 91 2.74 2.55 18.95
N GLU A 92 3.04 3.81 18.65
CA GLU A 92 2.90 4.40 17.33
C GLU A 92 4.25 4.75 16.68
N TYR A 93 4.26 4.69 15.34
CA TYR A 93 5.36 5.14 14.50
C TYR A 93 4.84 5.91 13.29
N SER A 94 5.44 7.06 13.00
CA SER A 94 5.16 7.89 11.84
C SER A 94 6.34 7.86 10.87
N PHE A 95 6.07 7.61 9.60
CA PHE A 95 7.05 7.55 8.51
C PHE A 95 6.77 8.64 7.48
N VAL A 96 7.76 9.47 7.21
CA VAL A 96 7.63 10.61 6.30
C VAL A 96 8.35 10.31 5.00
N PHE A 97 7.62 10.40 3.89
CA PHE A 97 8.17 10.24 2.54
C PHE A 97 8.69 11.57 2.00
N LYS A 98 9.66 11.50 1.07
CA LYS A 98 10.07 12.66 0.27
C LYS A 98 8.87 13.29 -0.44
N LYS A 99 8.79 14.62 -0.46
CA LYS A 99 7.75 15.37 -1.20
C LYS A 99 7.67 14.96 -2.68
N THR A 100 8.82 14.68 -3.27
CA THR A 100 8.97 14.29 -4.69
C THR A 100 8.79 12.79 -4.95
N SER A 101 8.54 11.99 -3.90
CA SER A 101 8.39 10.54 -4.05
C SER A 101 7.25 10.21 -5.01
N ARG A 102 7.51 9.24 -5.88
CA ARG A 102 6.56 8.60 -6.80
C ARG A 102 6.27 7.15 -6.39
N PHE A 103 6.62 6.78 -5.16
CA PHE A 103 6.38 5.46 -4.58
C PHE A 103 4.93 5.04 -4.81
N TYR A 104 4.73 3.89 -5.47
CA TYR A 104 3.43 3.38 -5.92
C TYR A 104 2.50 4.43 -6.57
N GLN A 105 3.05 5.32 -7.40
CA GLN A 105 2.28 6.40 -8.03
C GLN A 105 1.58 7.32 -7.01
N ARG A 106 2.07 7.34 -5.76
CA ARG A 106 1.52 8.10 -4.63
C ARG A 106 0.10 7.69 -4.24
N ARG A 107 -0.32 6.46 -4.59
CA ARG A 107 -1.56 5.88 -4.09
C ARG A 107 -1.49 5.69 -2.59
N ALA A 108 -2.58 5.99 -1.90
CA ALA A 108 -2.65 5.88 -0.44
C ALA A 108 -2.79 4.44 0.06
N SER A 109 -3.29 3.53 -0.78
CA SER A 109 -3.49 2.10 -0.53
C SER A 109 -2.28 1.22 -0.77
#